data_AF-A0A0F3GL65-F1
#
_entry.id   AF-A0A0F3GL65-F1
#
_cell.length_a   1.000
_cell.length_b   1.000
_cell.length_c   1.000
_cell.angle_alpha   90.00
_cell.angle_beta   90.00
_cell.angle_gamma   90.00
#
_symmetry.space_group_name_H-M   'P 1'
#
loop_
_entity.id
_entity.type
_entity.pdbx_description
1 polymer ?
#
loop_
_entity_poly.entity_id
_entity_poly.type
_entity_poly.pdbx_seq_one_letter_code
_entity_poly.pdbx_strand_id
1 'polypeptide(L)'
;MIPPNNTGDNTSKNKDVVFNELEIDTLHEMMNISFGRAARDLSEVIDIYVVLSIPFMEVINASELPDFIAENIQHNASENTIICQNFLGDYNGICMVIFPSDDEHKLLSLFQDESDSNQDSMTGLDLDNEIFLEIGNILIGTCVSKMAELIGESVIYQPPVVIHNNLISTDMYASIFDVSQLALTLNTTFKFKEQDLHCYLFLITSCATVPFLKKAIVDYLRQFE
;
A
#
# COMPACT_ATOMS: atom_id res chain seq x y z
N MET A 1 -27.18 -48.49 -14.69
CA MET A 1 -26.10 -48.79 -13.72
C MET A 1 -24.96 -47.83 -14.03
N ILE A 2 -24.78 -46.83 -13.18
CA ILE A 2 -23.70 -45.84 -13.23
C ILE A 2 -22.74 -46.22 -12.09
N PRO A 3 -21.40 -46.32 -12.29
CA PRO A 3 -20.48 -46.54 -11.19
C PRO A 3 -20.31 -45.25 -10.37
N PRO A 4 -20.10 -45.34 -9.05
CA PRO A 4 -19.84 -44.17 -8.21
C PRO A 4 -18.38 -43.75 -8.39
N ASN A 5 -18.13 -42.51 -8.81
CA ASN A 5 -16.78 -41.96 -8.76
C ASN A 5 -16.63 -41.14 -7.48
N ASN A 6 -15.99 -41.77 -6.50
CA ASN A 6 -15.47 -41.13 -5.30
C ASN A 6 -14.06 -40.64 -5.63
N THR A 7 -13.91 -39.32 -5.74
CA THR A 7 -12.65 -38.57 -5.72
C THR A 7 -13.10 -37.16 -5.32
N GLY A 8 -13.00 -36.72 -4.07
CA GLY A 8 -11.77 -36.76 -3.28
C GLY A 8 -10.74 -35.82 -3.89
N ASP A 9 -11.15 -34.62 -4.33
CA ASP A 9 -10.20 -33.60 -4.76
C ASP A 9 -9.67 -32.85 -3.54
N ASN A 10 -8.63 -33.44 -2.94
CA ASN A 10 -7.67 -32.76 -2.10
C ASN A 10 -6.88 -31.77 -2.97
N THR A 11 -7.41 -30.57 -3.16
CA THR A 11 -6.63 -29.41 -3.62
C THR A 11 -6.41 -28.43 -2.46
N SER A 12 -5.83 -28.94 -1.36
CA SER A 12 -4.93 -28.10 -0.57
C SER A 12 -3.73 -27.79 -1.46
N LYS A 13 -3.85 -26.72 -2.26
CA LYS A 13 -2.70 -26.05 -2.87
C LYS A 13 -1.73 -25.76 -1.73
N ASN A 14 -0.59 -26.42 -1.76
CA ASN A 14 0.52 -26.21 -0.86
C ASN A 14 1.00 -24.76 -1.08
N LYS A 15 0.46 -23.81 -0.31
CA LYS A 15 1.02 -22.46 -0.18
C LYS A 15 2.37 -22.67 0.48
N ASP A 16 3.46 -22.57 -0.30
CA ASP A 16 4.79 -22.44 0.29
C ASP A 16 4.82 -21.09 1.02
N VAL A 17 4.40 -21.11 2.30
CA VAL A 17 4.27 -19.90 3.11
C VAL A 17 5.67 -19.35 3.34
N VAL A 18 5.99 -18.24 2.67
CA VAL A 18 7.32 -17.60 2.69
C VAL A 18 7.70 -17.19 4.12
N PHE A 19 6.71 -16.80 4.92
CA PHE A 19 6.85 -16.41 6.32
C PHE A 19 5.94 -17.26 7.21
N ASN A 20 6.41 -17.66 8.40
CA ASN A 20 5.54 -18.31 9.38
C ASN A 20 4.65 -17.28 10.12
N GLU A 21 3.69 -17.76 10.92
CA GLU A 21 2.74 -16.90 11.64
C GLU A 21 3.42 -15.84 12.51
N LEU A 22 4.45 -16.24 13.29
CA LEU A 22 5.21 -15.30 14.12
C LEU A 22 5.95 -14.24 13.28
N GLU A 23 6.52 -14.64 12.14
CA GLU A 23 7.17 -13.72 11.22
C GLU A 23 6.18 -12.72 10.61
N ILE A 24 4.98 -13.16 10.26
CA ILE A 24 3.90 -12.29 9.74
C ILE A 24 3.44 -11.32 10.83
N ASP A 25 3.18 -11.79 12.05
CA ASP A 25 2.80 -10.95 13.20
C ASP A 25 3.88 -9.90 13.51
N THR A 26 5.16 -10.29 13.41
CA THR A 26 6.26 -9.36 13.64
C THR A 26 6.35 -8.31 12.54
N LEU A 27 6.21 -8.71 11.27
CA LEU A 27 6.14 -7.77 10.15
C LEU A 27 4.93 -6.83 10.29
N HIS A 28 3.81 -7.33 10.81
CA HIS A 28 2.61 -6.53 11.05
C HIS A 28 2.87 -5.44 12.07
N GLU A 29 3.53 -5.77 13.19
CA GLU A 29 3.90 -4.78 14.20
C GLU A 29 4.93 -3.75 13.66
N MET A 30 5.92 -4.22 12.93
CA MET A 30 6.91 -3.36 12.27
C MET A 30 6.25 -2.36 11.30
N MET A 31 5.27 -2.82 10.52
CA MET A 31 4.49 -1.96 9.63
C MET A 31 3.56 -1.02 10.41
N ASN A 32 2.96 -1.48 11.50
CA ASN A 32 2.12 -0.66 12.37
C ASN A 32 2.88 0.55 12.93
N ILE A 33 4.13 0.36 13.37
CA ILE A 33 5.03 1.45 13.80
C ILE A 33 5.29 2.43 12.65
N SER A 34 5.55 1.91 11.45
CA SER A 34 5.81 2.70 10.25
C SER A 34 4.61 3.58 9.88
N PHE A 35 3.41 3.01 9.92
CA PHE A 35 2.15 3.74 9.68
C PHE A 35 1.86 4.75 10.77
N GLY A 36 2.10 4.44 12.05
CA GLY A 36 1.95 5.40 13.14
C GLY A 36 2.79 6.67 12.93
N ARG A 37 4.00 6.51 12.38
CA ARG A 37 4.84 7.65 11.97
C ARG A 37 4.25 8.39 10.77
N ALA A 38 3.76 7.67 9.76
CA ALA A 38 3.15 8.30 8.59
C ALA A 38 1.91 9.14 8.98
N ALA A 39 1.09 8.68 9.92
CA ALA A 39 -0.06 9.43 10.45
C ALA A 39 0.36 10.76 11.07
N ARG A 40 1.46 10.74 11.83
CA ARG A 40 2.00 11.92 12.47
C ARG A 40 2.49 12.91 11.42
N ASP A 41 3.33 12.45 10.49
CA ASP A 41 3.88 13.29 9.43
C ASP A 41 2.74 13.87 8.56
N LEU A 42 1.69 13.08 8.29
CA LEU A 42 0.51 13.54 7.56
C LEU A 42 -0.32 14.57 8.34
N SER A 43 -0.47 14.38 9.65
CA SER A 43 -1.20 15.35 10.50
C SER A 43 -0.50 16.71 10.55
N GLU A 44 0.83 16.74 10.42
CA GLU A 44 1.61 17.99 10.36
C GLU A 44 1.43 18.70 9.01
N VAL A 45 1.16 17.97 7.92
CA VAL A 45 1.01 18.52 6.57
C VAL A 45 -0.42 18.96 6.26
N ILE A 46 -1.42 18.19 6.71
CA ILE A 46 -2.83 18.47 6.41
C ILE A 46 -3.45 19.47 7.40
N ASP A 47 -2.72 19.90 8.44
CA ASP A 47 -3.21 20.73 9.58
C ASP A 47 -4.53 20.21 10.22
N ILE A 48 -4.84 18.94 9.96
CA ILE A 48 -5.98 18.22 10.51
C ILE A 48 -5.41 17.03 11.26
N TYR A 49 -5.94 16.80 12.47
CA TYR A 49 -5.59 15.62 13.24
C TYR A 49 -6.07 14.36 12.51
N VAL A 50 -5.12 13.57 11.99
CA VAL A 50 -5.39 12.32 11.28
C VAL A 50 -5.07 11.14 12.20
N VAL A 51 -6.05 10.25 12.40
CA VAL A 51 -5.81 8.98 13.06
C VAL A 51 -5.79 7.89 12.00
N LEU A 52 -4.63 7.28 11.78
CA LEU A 52 -4.55 6.05 11.00
C LEU A 52 -5.07 4.88 11.83
N SER A 53 -5.99 4.08 11.26
CA SER A 53 -6.27 2.76 11.80
C SER A 53 -5.07 1.85 11.64
N ILE A 54 -4.92 0.86 12.53
CA ILE A 54 -3.96 -0.23 12.36
C ILE A 54 -4.28 -0.91 11.02
N PRO A 55 -3.35 -0.95 10.05
CA PRO A 55 -3.62 -1.58 8.78
C PRO A 55 -3.75 -3.08 8.96
N PHE A 56 -4.65 -3.73 8.24
CA PHE A 56 -4.57 -5.19 8.11
C PHE A 56 -3.53 -5.51 7.03
N MET A 57 -2.65 -6.47 7.32
CA MET A 57 -1.54 -6.81 6.44
C MET A 57 -1.61 -8.27 6.02
N GLU A 58 -1.43 -8.51 4.73
CA GLU A 58 -1.19 -9.85 4.19
C GLU A 58 0.08 -9.86 3.35
N VAL A 59 0.71 -11.02 3.31
CA VAL A 59 1.83 -11.29 2.41
C VAL A 59 1.34 -12.26 1.35
N ILE A 60 1.27 -11.78 0.12
CA ILE A 60 0.81 -12.57 -1.04
C ILE A 60 1.89 -12.55 -2.13
N ASN A 61 1.77 -13.45 -3.09
CA ASN A 61 2.57 -13.32 -4.30
C ASN A 61 2.01 -12.17 -5.16
N ALA A 62 2.87 -11.41 -5.83
CA ALA A 62 2.44 -10.28 -6.67
C ALA A 62 1.49 -10.71 -7.81
N SER A 63 1.54 -11.98 -8.24
CA SER A 63 0.58 -12.54 -9.20
C SER A 63 -0.85 -12.65 -8.67
N GLU A 64 -1.05 -12.69 -7.34
CA GLU A 64 -2.36 -12.73 -6.68
C GLU A 64 -2.92 -11.31 -6.46
N LEU A 65 -2.12 -10.26 -6.67
CA LEU A 65 -2.50 -8.88 -6.41
C LEU A 65 -3.70 -8.39 -7.23
N PRO A 66 -3.84 -8.70 -8.54
CA PRO A 66 -5.02 -8.31 -9.30
C PRO A 66 -6.32 -8.86 -8.72
N ASP A 67 -6.31 -10.13 -8.32
CA ASP A 67 -7.47 -10.81 -7.73
C ASP A 67 -7.77 -10.25 -6.34
N PHE A 68 -6.73 -10.06 -5.51
CA PHE A 68 -6.87 -9.43 -4.20
C PHE A 68 -7.51 -8.05 -4.29
N ILE A 69 -7.06 -7.23 -5.24
CA ILE A 69 -7.62 -5.88 -5.45
C ILE A 69 -9.06 -5.96 -5.97
N ALA A 70 -9.35 -6.85 -6.93
CA ALA A 70 -10.70 -7.05 -7.44
C ALA A 70 -11.71 -7.47 -6.35
N GLU A 71 -11.27 -8.30 -5.40
CA GLU A 71 -12.10 -8.78 -4.29
C GLU A 71 -12.28 -7.73 -3.18
N ASN A 72 -11.25 -6.92 -2.91
CA ASN A 72 -11.21 -6.02 -1.75
C ASN A 72 -11.52 -4.55 -2.08
N ILE A 73 -11.37 -4.14 -3.35
CA ILE A 73 -11.63 -2.78 -3.83
C ILE A 73 -12.81 -2.86 -4.81
N GLN A 74 -13.98 -2.35 -4.40
CA GLN A 74 -15.27 -2.60 -5.07
C GLN A 74 -15.27 -2.30 -6.58
N HIS A 75 -15.84 -3.24 -7.36
CA HIS A 75 -16.00 -3.20 -8.82
C HIS A 75 -16.85 -2.05 -9.40
N ASN A 76 -17.49 -1.21 -8.58
CA ASN A 76 -18.25 -0.06 -9.09
C ASN A 76 -17.36 1.18 -9.31
N ALA A 77 -16.12 1.17 -8.84
CA ALA A 77 -15.18 2.26 -8.99
C ALA A 77 -14.57 2.25 -10.40
N SER A 78 -15.27 2.91 -11.33
CA SER A 78 -14.72 3.24 -12.65
C SER A 78 -13.61 4.30 -12.57
N GLU A 79 -13.34 4.83 -11.37
CA GLU A 79 -12.57 6.05 -11.13
C GLU A 79 -11.72 5.93 -9.86
N ASN A 80 -10.70 5.07 -9.86
CA ASN A 80 -9.72 5.07 -8.76
C ASN A 80 -8.57 6.01 -9.10
N THR A 81 -8.04 6.67 -8.07
CA THR A 81 -6.77 7.39 -8.14
C THR A 81 -5.67 6.53 -7.53
N ILE A 82 -4.63 6.29 -8.31
CA ILE A 82 -3.48 5.46 -7.95
C ILE A 82 -2.24 6.33 -7.91
N ILE A 83 -1.48 6.20 -6.83
CA ILE A 83 -0.14 6.80 -6.70
C ILE A 83 0.87 5.67 -6.71
N CYS A 84 1.82 5.73 -7.63
CA CYS A 84 2.91 4.75 -7.72
C CYS A 84 4.25 5.45 -7.53
N GLN A 85 5.13 4.83 -6.75
CA GLN A 85 6.51 5.31 -6.61
C GLN A 85 7.48 4.13 -6.54
N ASN A 86 8.48 4.18 -7.41
CA ASN A 86 9.55 3.20 -7.40
C ASN A 86 10.61 3.59 -6.38
N PHE A 87 11.16 2.61 -5.68
CA PHE A 87 12.32 2.77 -4.82
C PHE A 87 13.42 1.81 -5.26
N LEU A 88 14.66 2.28 -5.17
CA LEU A 88 15.85 1.65 -5.73
C LEU A 88 16.92 1.48 -4.65
N GLY A 89 17.70 0.40 -4.76
CA GLY A 89 18.73 0.00 -3.81
C GLY A 89 18.85 -1.53 -3.75
N ASP A 90 19.58 -2.03 -2.76
CA ASP A 90 19.61 -3.47 -2.45
C ASP A 90 18.21 -3.97 -2.01
N TYR A 91 17.45 -3.07 -1.39
CA TYR A 91 16.00 -3.14 -1.32
C TYR A 91 15.38 -2.26 -2.40
N ASN A 92 14.64 -2.89 -3.32
CA ASN A 92 14.02 -2.20 -4.45
C ASN A 92 12.66 -2.79 -4.77
N GLY A 93 11.82 -1.96 -5.39
CA GLY A 93 10.46 -2.32 -5.70
C GLY A 93 9.61 -1.09 -6.00
N ILE A 94 8.32 -1.29 -5.83
CA ILE A 94 7.28 -0.30 -6.13
C ILE A 94 6.35 -0.24 -4.94
N CYS A 95 6.05 0.96 -4.49
CA CYS A 95 4.97 1.20 -3.55
C CYS A 95 3.81 1.84 -4.31
N MET A 96 2.61 1.33 -4.07
CA MET A 96 1.38 1.78 -4.70
C MET A 96 0.36 2.15 -3.63
N VAL A 97 -0.30 3.29 -3.78
CA VAL A 97 -1.43 3.70 -2.94
C VAL A 97 -2.65 3.87 -3.82
N ILE A 98 -3.77 3.26 -3.46
CA ILE A 98 -5.04 3.32 -4.19
C ILE A 98 -6.07 4.00 -3.31
N PHE A 99 -6.66 5.07 -3.86
CA PHE A 99 -7.82 5.77 -3.32
C PHE A 99 -9.05 5.40 -4.16
N PRO A 100 -10.07 4.75 -3.56
CA PRO A 100 -11.36 4.59 -4.19
C PRO A 100 -12.00 5.93 -4.55
N SER A 101 -12.82 5.97 -5.60
CA SER A 101 -13.51 7.18 -6.09
C SER A 101 -14.18 8.01 -4.98
N ASP A 102 -14.95 7.35 -4.10
CA ASP A 102 -15.64 8.01 -2.99
C ASP A 102 -14.65 8.66 -2.00
N ASP A 103 -13.45 8.09 -1.83
CA ASP A 103 -12.42 8.55 -0.90
C ASP A 103 -11.53 9.64 -1.49
N GLU A 104 -11.31 9.62 -2.81
CA GLU A 104 -10.65 10.71 -3.56
C GLU A 104 -11.37 12.05 -3.36
N HIS A 105 -12.69 12.08 -3.56
CA HIS A 105 -13.45 13.33 -3.39
C HIS A 105 -13.42 13.86 -1.96
N LYS A 106 -13.49 12.96 -0.97
CA LYS A 106 -13.35 13.33 0.44
C LYS A 106 -11.99 13.96 0.70
N LEU A 107 -10.94 13.35 0.17
CA LEU A 107 -9.58 13.85 0.36
C LEU A 107 -9.44 15.28 -0.16
N LEU A 108 -9.84 15.50 -1.40
CA LEU A 108 -9.74 16.81 -2.04
C LEU A 108 -10.58 17.86 -1.30
N SER A 109 -11.75 17.49 -0.78
CA SER A 109 -12.58 18.42 0.00
C SER A 109 -11.90 18.94 1.27
N LEU A 110 -10.99 18.16 1.89
CA LEU A 110 -10.25 18.60 3.09
C LEU A 110 -9.29 19.77 2.81
N PHE A 111 -8.86 19.94 1.56
CA PHE A 111 -7.93 21.00 1.15
C PHE A 111 -8.62 22.19 0.47
N GLN A 112 -9.91 22.06 0.13
CA GLN A 112 -10.67 23.10 -0.57
C GLN A 112 -11.16 24.21 0.37
N ASP A 113 -11.48 23.91 1.63
CA ASP A 113 -12.01 24.88 2.61
C ASP A 113 -10.99 25.95 3.06
N GLU A 114 -9.68 25.70 2.90
CA GLU A 114 -8.60 26.65 3.24
C GLU A 114 -8.22 27.57 2.05
N SER A 115 -8.75 27.32 0.85
CA SER A 115 -8.40 28.08 -0.36
C SER A 115 -9.32 29.30 -0.54
N ASP A 116 -9.05 30.34 0.25
CA ASP A 116 -9.69 31.65 0.08
C ASP A 116 -9.26 32.26 -1.27
N SER A 117 -10.10 32.05 -2.29
CA SER A 117 -10.42 32.98 -3.37
C SER A 117 -9.29 33.74 -4.11
N ASN A 118 -8.06 33.23 -4.22
CA ASN A 118 -7.00 33.82 -5.06
C ASN A 118 -5.98 32.80 -5.58
N GLN A 119 -6.35 31.99 -6.59
CA GLN A 119 -5.35 31.22 -7.36
C GLN A 119 -5.54 31.52 -8.84
N ASP A 120 -4.78 32.52 -9.31
CA ASP A 120 -4.53 32.75 -10.72
C ASP A 120 -3.72 31.56 -11.28
N SER A 121 -4.15 31.03 -12.43
CA SER A 121 -3.42 30.19 -13.39
C SER A 121 -3.22 28.67 -13.19
N MET A 122 -3.63 28.04 -12.10
CA MET A 122 -3.60 26.56 -11.97
C MET A 122 -4.97 25.93 -12.30
N THR A 123 -5.01 24.83 -13.07
CA THR A 123 -6.28 24.11 -13.29
C THR A 123 -6.62 23.27 -12.04
N GLY A 124 -7.91 23.01 -11.79
CA GLY A 124 -8.34 22.22 -10.62
C GLY A 124 -7.65 20.84 -10.54
N LEU A 125 -7.44 20.19 -11.70
CA LEU A 125 -6.75 18.90 -11.78
C LEU A 125 -5.27 18.97 -11.41
N ASP A 126 -4.59 20.07 -11.68
CA ASP A 126 -3.17 20.21 -11.33
C ASP A 126 -3.02 20.37 -9.81
N LEU A 127 -3.92 21.12 -9.16
CA LEU A 127 -3.97 21.24 -7.70
C LEU A 127 -4.31 19.90 -7.03
N ASP A 128 -5.30 19.19 -7.57
CA ASP A 128 -5.67 17.86 -7.08
C ASP A 128 -4.45 16.90 -7.14
N ASN A 129 -3.70 16.92 -8.25
CA ASN A 129 -2.48 16.13 -8.40
C ASN A 129 -1.40 16.50 -7.39
N GLU A 130 -1.19 17.79 -7.09
CA GLU A 130 -0.22 18.21 -6.08
C GLU A 130 -0.58 17.67 -4.69
N ILE A 131 -1.86 17.70 -4.33
CA ILE A 131 -2.36 17.12 -3.07
C ILE A 131 -2.08 15.61 -3.02
N PHE A 132 -2.44 14.88 -4.07
CA PHE A 132 -2.17 13.44 -4.13
C PHE A 132 -0.67 13.15 -4.06
N LEU A 133 0.16 13.86 -4.83
CA LEU A 133 1.62 13.67 -4.83
C LEU A 133 2.22 13.91 -3.45
N GLU A 134 1.79 14.94 -2.72
CA GLU A 134 2.30 15.23 -1.37
C GLU A 134 1.94 14.13 -0.39
N ILE A 135 0.67 13.72 -0.37
CA ILE A 135 0.18 12.64 0.50
C ILE A 135 0.86 11.31 0.16
N GLY A 136 0.91 10.98 -1.12
CA GLY A 136 1.58 9.79 -1.61
C GLY A 136 3.05 9.76 -1.22
N ASN A 137 3.76 10.88 -1.35
CA ASN A 137 5.16 10.99 -0.96
C ASN A 137 5.36 10.79 0.55
N ILE A 138 4.46 11.31 1.40
CA ILE A 138 4.52 11.10 2.85
C ILE A 138 4.27 9.62 3.20
N LEU A 139 3.19 9.04 2.67
CA LEU A 139 2.80 7.66 2.97
C LEU A 139 3.85 6.68 2.49
N ILE A 140 4.21 6.78 1.21
CA ILE A 140 5.19 5.89 0.58
C ILE A 140 6.56 6.12 1.19
N GLY A 141 7.01 7.38 1.29
CA GLY A 141 8.31 7.74 1.84
C GLY A 141 8.48 7.20 3.26
N THR A 142 7.48 7.36 4.12
CA THR A 142 7.55 6.86 5.50
C THR A 142 7.53 5.34 5.56
N CYS A 143 6.62 4.67 4.84
CA CYS A 143 6.51 3.21 4.86
C CYS A 143 7.78 2.55 4.32
N VAL A 144 8.24 2.98 3.14
CA VAL A 144 9.42 2.39 2.50
C VAL A 144 10.69 2.72 3.29
N SER A 145 10.84 3.94 3.80
CA SER A 145 12.06 4.32 4.54
C SER A 145 12.18 3.55 5.85
N LYS A 146 11.06 3.31 6.56
CA LYS A 146 11.09 2.47 7.75
C LYS A 146 11.34 1.01 7.43
N MET A 147 10.74 0.48 6.37
CA MET A 147 11.08 -0.87 5.93
C MET A 147 12.55 -1.02 5.56
N ALA A 148 13.13 -0.04 4.86
CA ALA A 148 14.54 0.00 4.53
C ALA A 148 15.42 0.06 5.80
N GLU A 149 15.11 0.95 6.74
CA GLU A 149 15.82 1.07 8.02
C GLU A 149 15.81 -0.25 8.79
N LEU A 150 14.66 -0.93 8.83
CA LEU A 150 14.49 -2.19 9.56
C LEU A 150 15.33 -3.33 8.97
N ILE A 151 15.46 -3.41 7.65
CA ILE A 151 16.34 -4.39 6.99
C ILE A 151 17.82 -3.94 6.97
N GLY A 152 18.13 -2.77 7.52
CA GLY A 152 19.47 -2.21 7.59
C GLY A 152 19.98 -1.61 6.29
N GLU A 153 19.07 -1.24 5.39
CA GLU A 153 19.38 -0.69 4.08
C GLU A 153 18.91 0.76 3.94
N SER A 154 19.31 1.40 2.84
CA SER A 154 18.78 2.69 2.42
C SER A 154 18.25 2.60 1.01
N VAL A 155 17.29 3.46 0.68
CA VAL A 155 16.66 3.49 -0.63
C VAL A 155 16.69 4.89 -1.24
N ILE A 156 16.67 4.93 -2.57
CA ILE A 156 16.50 6.16 -3.35
C ILE A 156 15.16 6.07 -4.05
N TYR A 157 14.41 7.16 -4.06
CA TYR A 157 13.08 7.22 -4.65
C TYR A 157 13.12 7.82 -6.05
N GLN A 158 12.31 7.28 -6.94
CA GLN A 158 11.90 7.99 -8.14
C GLN A 158 10.75 8.95 -7.81
N PRO A 159 10.51 9.99 -8.62
CA PRO A 159 9.31 10.83 -8.45
C PRO A 159 8.04 9.97 -8.49
N PRO A 160 7.06 10.23 -7.61
CA PRO A 160 5.78 9.54 -7.66
C PRO A 160 4.99 9.95 -8.90
N VAL A 161 4.10 9.07 -9.35
CA VAL A 161 3.21 9.29 -10.48
C VAL A 161 1.78 9.06 -10.01
N VAL A 162 0.88 9.99 -10.33
CA VAL A 162 -0.56 9.88 -10.09
C VAL A 162 -1.24 9.40 -11.38
N ILE A 163 -2.16 8.45 -11.24
CA ILE A 163 -2.93 7.86 -12.33
C ILE A 163 -4.40 7.93 -11.92
N HIS A 164 -5.17 8.78 -12.60
CA HIS A 164 -6.62 8.95 -12.37
C HIS A 164 -7.46 8.06 -13.27
N ASN A 165 -8.72 7.89 -12.90
CA ASN A 165 -9.77 7.24 -13.70
C ASN A 165 -9.36 5.88 -14.24
N ASN A 166 -8.57 5.18 -13.45
CA ASN A 166 -7.99 3.94 -13.89
C ASN A 166 -8.94 2.79 -13.55
N LEU A 167 -9.43 2.15 -14.61
CA LEU A 167 -9.94 0.79 -14.51
C LEU A 167 -8.73 -0.09 -14.19
N ILE A 168 -8.58 -0.33 -12.90
CA ILE A 168 -7.71 -1.35 -12.36
C ILE A 168 -7.95 -2.63 -13.17
N SER A 169 -7.03 -2.94 -14.07
CA SER A 169 -7.12 -4.05 -15.00
C SER A 169 -5.91 -4.95 -14.80
N THR A 170 -6.14 -6.25 -14.94
CA THR A 170 -5.11 -7.28 -14.84
C THR A 170 -3.93 -7.00 -15.79
N ASP A 171 -4.21 -6.45 -16.98
CA ASP A 171 -3.19 -6.12 -17.98
C ASP A 171 -2.28 -4.97 -17.54
N MET A 172 -2.82 -3.96 -16.83
CA MET A 172 -1.98 -2.91 -16.25
C MET A 172 -1.06 -3.50 -15.19
N TYR A 173 -1.55 -4.37 -14.31
CA TYR A 173 -0.71 -4.98 -13.27
C TYR A 173 0.42 -5.84 -13.83
N ALA A 174 0.13 -6.63 -14.87
CA ALA A 174 1.14 -7.42 -15.56
C ALA A 174 2.25 -6.55 -16.20
N SER A 175 1.99 -5.26 -16.44
CA SER A 175 2.98 -4.31 -16.94
C SER A 175 3.79 -3.61 -15.85
N ILE A 176 3.27 -3.58 -14.61
CA ILE A 176 3.90 -2.89 -13.48
C ILE A 176 4.72 -3.86 -12.62
N PHE A 177 4.28 -5.12 -12.48
CA PHE A 177 4.88 -6.09 -11.56
C PHE A 177 5.24 -7.41 -12.24
N ASP A 178 6.30 -8.05 -11.78
CA ASP A 178 6.69 -9.41 -12.17
C ASP A 178 6.01 -10.43 -11.23
N VAL A 179 5.48 -11.52 -11.79
CA VAL A 179 4.82 -12.61 -11.04
C VAL A 179 5.72 -13.30 -10.01
N SER A 180 7.04 -13.13 -10.10
CA SER A 180 8.01 -13.63 -9.13
C SER A 180 8.23 -12.70 -7.93
N GLN A 181 7.57 -11.54 -7.90
CA GLN A 181 7.67 -10.59 -6.78
C GLN A 181 6.77 -10.98 -5.61
N LEU A 182 7.14 -10.48 -4.44
CA LEU A 182 6.37 -10.57 -3.22
C LEU A 182 5.60 -9.25 -3.04
N ALA A 183 4.31 -9.33 -2.70
CA ALA A 183 3.51 -8.17 -2.35
C ALA A 183 3.15 -8.23 -0.87
N LEU A 184 3.57 -7.21 -0.12
CA LEU A 184 3.03 -6.91 1.20
C LEU A 184 1.84 -5.98 0.97
N THR A 185 0.65 -6.47 1.23
CA THR A 185 -0.59 -5.70 1.08
C THR A 185 -0.98 -5.13 2.42
N LEU A 186 -1.27 -3.83 2.46
CA LEU A 186 -1.73 -3.13 3.66
C LEU A 186 -2.95 -2.31 3.30
N ASN A 187 -4.10 -2.59 3.89
CA ASN A 187 -5.26 -1.71 3.77
C ASN A 187 -5.41 -0.90 5.05
N THR A 188 -5.71 0.39 4.92
CA THR A 188 -5.91 1.26 6.07
C THR A 188 -7.05 2.23 5.85
N THR A 189 -7.50 2.81 6.95
CA THR A 189 -8.49 3.88 6.98
C THR A 189 -7.88 5.05 7.73
N PHE A 190 -7.77 6.18 7.04
CA PHE A 190 -7.52 7.47 7.66
C PHE A 190 -8.84 7.95 8.26
N LYS A 191 -8.82 8.17 9.57
CA LYS A 191 -9.96 8.75 10.28
C LYS A 191 -9.71 10.23 10.48
N PHE A 192 -10.50 11.03 9.80
CA PHE A 192 -10.59 12.47 10.03
C PHE A 192 -11.77 12.76 10.97
N LYS A 193 -11.84 13.97 11.53
CA LYS A 193 -12.91 14.34 12.48
C LYS A 193 -14.32 14.18 11.91
N GLU A 194 -14.46 14.36 10.60
CA GLU A 194 -15.77 14.45 9.95
C GLU A 194 -16.07 13.25 9.05
N GLN A 195 -15.04 12.62 8.48
CA GLN A 195 -15.20 11.51 7.53
C GLN A 195 -14.04 10.51 7.62
N ASP A 196 -14.35 9.24 7.40
CA ASP A 196 -13.35 8.19 7.21
C ASP A 196 -12.99 8.11 5.73
N LEU A 197 -11.69 8.02 5.47
CA LEU A 197 -11.09 7.90 4.15
C LEU A 197 -10.34 6.57 4.07
N HIS A 198 -10.75 5.71 3.16
CA HIS A 198 -10.11 4.42 2.96
C HIS A 198 -9.00 4.52 1.90
N CYS A 199 -7.88 3.83 2.15
CA CYS A 199 -6.86 3.64 1.13
C CYS A 199 -6.26 2.25 1.23
N TYR A 200 -5.66 1.81 0.13
CA TYR A 200 -4.94 0.56 0.05
C TYR A 200 -3.51 0.86 -0.35
N LEU A 201 -2.55 0.41 0.45
CA LEU A 201 -1.12 0.53 0.20
C LEU A 201 -0.56 -0.86 -0.12
N PHE A 202 0.19 -0.95 -1.21
CA PHE A 202 0.83 -2.18 -1.64
C PHE A 202 2.32 -1.92 -1.76
N LEU A 203 3.11 -2.74 -1.09
CA LEU A 203 4.55 -2.72 -1.17
C LEU A 203 5.01 -3.97 -1.91
N ILE A 204 5.37 -3.78 -3.18
CA ILE A 204 5.78 -4.87 -4.07
C ILE A 204 7.30 -4.86 -4.16
N THR A 205 7.93 -5.97 -3.80
CA THR A 205 9.38 -6.11 -3.76
C THR A 205 9.81 -7.44 -4.37
N SER A 206 11.09 -7.57 -4.73
CA SER A 206 11.64 -8.83 -5.18
C SER A 206 11.61 -9.91 -4.08
N CYS A 207 11.40 -11.17 -4.45
CA CYS A 207 11.63 -12.30 -3.55
C CYS A 207 13.07 -12.36 -3.02
N ALA A 208 14.03 -11.73 -3.71
CA ALA A 208 15.40 -11.59 -3.22
C ALA A 208 15.50 -10.83 -1.89
N THR A 209 14.48 -10.04 -1.54
CA THR A 209 14.42 -9.29 -0.27
C THR A 209 14.02 -10.18 0.92
N VAL A 210 13.41 -11.34 0.70
CA VAL A 210 12.89 -12.21 1.77
C VAL A 210 13.93 -12.56 2.84
N PRO A 211 15.18 -12.95 2.50
CA PRO A 211 16.19 -13.24 3.51
C PRO A 211 16.53 -12.04 4.40
N PHE A 212 16.51 -10.83 3.83
CA PHE A 212 16.75 -9.59 4.57
C PHE A 212 15.61 -9.28 5.53
N LEU A 213 14.35 -9.46 5.09
CA LEU A 213 13.18 -9.32 5.95
C LEU A 213 13.20 -10.33 7.11
N LYS A 214 13.52 -11.60 6.84
CA LYS A 214 13.63 -12.62 7.90
C LYS A 214 14.72 -12.27 8.92
N LYS A 215 15.86 -11.77 8.45
CA LYS A 215 16.93 -11.30 9.34
C LYS A 215 16.45 -10.12 10.20
N ALA A 216 15.79 -9.14 9.60
CA ALA A 216 15.25 -7.97 10.31
C ALA A 216 14.24 -8.37 11.39
N ILE A 217 13.36 -9.33 11.10
CA ILE A 217 12.40 -9.89 12.07
C ILE A 217 13.14 -10.49 13.27
N VAL A 218 14.16 -11.32 13.03
CA VAL A 218 14.97 -11.92 14.10
C VAL A 218 15.67 -10.85 14.93
N ASP A 219 16.24 -9.84 14.29
CA ASP A 219 16.93 -8.74 14.98
C ASP A 219 15.96 -7.83 15.75
N TYR A 220 14.72 -7.65 15.29
CA TYR A 220 13.65 -6.95 15.99
C TYR A 220 13.22 -7.71 17.25
N LEU A 221 12.96 -9.02 17.14
CA LEU A 221 12.52 -9.85 18.27
C LEU A 221 13.55 -9.88 19.42
N ARG A 222 14.85 -9.89 19.09
CA ARG A 222 15.95 -9.82 20.08
C ARG A 222 15.95 -8.57 20.94
N GLN A 223 15.31 -7.48 20.52
CA GLN A 223 15.25 -6.25 21.31
C GLN A 223 14.29 -6.36 22.50
N PHE A 224 13.43 -7.39 22.50
CA PHE A 224 12.45 -7.66 23.55
C PHE A 224 12.81 -8.87 24.43
N GLU A 225 13.98 -9.47 24.19
CA GLU A 225 14.59 -10.54 25.02
C GLU A 225 15.52 -9.96 26.10
#